data_AF-A0ABD3IS06-F1
#
_entry.id   AF-A0ABD3IS06-F1
#
_cell.length_a   1.000
_cell.length_b   1.000
_cell.length_c   1.000
_cell.angle_alpha   90.00
_cell.angle_beta   90.00
_cell.angle_gamma   90.00
#
_symmetry.space_group_name_H-M   'P 1'
#
loop_
_entity.id
_entity.type
_entity.pdbx_description
1 polymer ?
#
loop_
_entity_poly.entity_id
_entity_poly.type
_entity_poly.pdbx_seq_one_letter_code
_entity_poly.pdbx_strand_id
1 'polypeptide(L)'
;MRGTPGYLAPEWLSAAITEKVDVYSFGVVILEIVCGRKIFDRSLDEEDMYLLSLFKRKAEEERFLDIVDKSSDDMQLNGPHVVKMMRIAAWCLQRDYMKRPSMSMVIKALEGIMEVQEDLDYDFSAQPSTSGVVRFCQMDVKFSATTALLPSVLSGPR
;
A
#
# COMPACT_ATOMS: atom_id res chain seq x y z
N MET A 1 18.04 -4.47 9.07
CA MET A 1 16.63 -4.46 8.60
C MET A 1 16.66 -4.26 7.09
N ARG A 2 16.05 -5.15 6.30
CA ARG A 2 15.94 -5.03 4.83
C ARG A 2 14.46 -4.90 4.49
N GLY A 3 14.13 -4.04 3.54
CA GLY A 3 12.75 -3.74 3.14
C GLY A 3 12.50 -2.25 2.92
N THR A 4 11.46 -1.92 2.15
CA THR A 4 11.05 -0.53 1.88
C THR A 4 9.93 -0.14 2.85
N PRO A 5 10.16 0.84 3.75
CA PRO A 5 9.10 1.31 4.66
C PRO A 5 7.83 1.71 3.89
N GLY A 6 6.67 1.35 4.44
CA GLY A 6 5.36 1.57 3.80
C GLY A 6 4.82 0.38 2.99
N TYR A 7 5.70 -0.52 2.53
CA TYR A 7 5.30 -1.74 1.80
C TYR A 7 5.40 -3.00 2.66
N LEU A 8 6.01 -2.90 3.86
CA LEU A 8 6.23 -4.04 4.73
C LEU A 8 4.94 -4.47 5.42
N ALA A 9 4.68 -5.78 5.37
CA ALA A 9 3.61 -6.40 6.11
C ALA A 9 3.82 -6.25 7.64
N PRO A 10 2.75 -6.14 8.44
CA PRO A 10 2.85 -5.93 9.89
C PRO A 10 3.62 -7.03 10.62
N GLU A 11 3.57 -8.27 10.12
CA GLU A 11 4.28 -9.43 10.67
C GLU A 11 5.75 -9.53 10.25
N TRP A 12 6.26 -8.61 9.43
CA TRP A 12 7.66 -8.63 8.97
C TRP A 12 8.68 -8.66 10.12
N LEU A 13 8.28 -8.18 11.31
CA LEU A 13 9.10 -8.15 12.52
C LEU A 13 8.87 -9.34 13.48
N SER A 14 7.82 -10.15 13.27
CA SER A 14 7.39 -11.20 14.21
C SER A 14 7.89 -12.61 13.87
N ALA A 15 8.95 -12.72 13.06
CA ALA A 15 9.71 -13.92 12.73
C ALA A 15 9.07 -14.95 11.75
N ALA A 16 7.79 -14.82 11.40
CA ALA A 16 7.15 -15.67 10.38
C ALA A 16 7.09 -14.96 9.02
N ILE A 17 8.21 -14.97 8.28
CA ILE A 17 8.25 -14.49 6.89
C ILE A 17 7.74 -15.62 5.99
N THR A 18 6.61 -15.37 5.33
CA THR A 18 5.97 -16.29 4.35
C THR A 18 5.77 -15.57 3.03
N GLU A 19 5.33 -16.24 1.96
CA GLU A 19 5.01 -15.54 0.71
C GLU A 19 3.90 -14.47 0.86
N LYS A 20 3.15 -14.48 1.96
CA LYS A 20 2.07 -13.52 2.23
C LYS A 20 2.57 -12.09 2.48
N VAL A 21 3.84 -11.90 2.80
CA VAL A 21 4.44 -10.57 2.93
C VAL A 21 4.55 -9.88 1.56
N ASP A 22 4.81 -10.65 0.50
CA ASP A 22 4.85 -10.16 -0.88
C ASP A 22 3.43 -9.83 -1.38
N VAL A 23 2.44 -10.63 -0.98
CA VAL A 23 1.01 -10.35 -1.25
C VAL A 23 0.61 -9.00 -0.65
N TYR A 24 1.02 -8.72 0.59
CA TYR A 24 0.76 -7.42 1.23
C TYR A 24 1.42 -6.28 0.47
N SER A 25 2.71 -6.41 0.13
CA SER A 25 3.44 -5.41 -0.66
C SER A 25 2.77 -5.16 -2.00
N PHE A 26 2.26 -6.20 -2.66
CA PHE A 26 1.51 -6.09 -3.91
C PHE A 26 0.20 -5.32 -3.73
N GLY A 27 -0.53 -5.54 -2.63
CA GLY A 27 -1.72 -4.77 -2.29
C GLY A 27 -1.44 -3.27 -2.16
N VAL A 28 -0.31 -2.90 -1.54
CA VAL A 28 0.15 -1.50 -1.47
C VAL A 28 0.40 -0.92 -2.87
N VAL A 29 1.06 -1.70 -3.75
CA VAL A 29 1.35 -1.28 -5.13
C VAL A 29 0.07 -1.07 -5.94
N ILE A 30 -0.95 -1.93 -5.79
CA ILE A 30 -2.24 -1.72 -6.46
C ILE A 30 -2.83 -0.37 -6.05
N LEU A 31 -2.82 -0.02 -4.76
CA LEU A 31 -3.33 1.27 -4.30
C LEU A 31 -2.56 2.44 -4.90
N GLU A 32 -1.23 2.35 -4.94
CA GLU A 32 -0.38 3.40 -5.53
C GLU A 32 -0.69 3.61 -7.01
N ILE A 33 -0.90 2.53 -7.78
CA ILE A 33 -1.27 2.60 -9.20
C ILE A 33 -2.65 3.21 -9.38
N VAL A 34 -3.66 2.74 -8.64
CA VAL A 34 -5.05 3.19 -8.80
C VAL A 34 -5.23 4.64 -8.36
N CYS A 35 -4.56 5.04 -7.30
CA CYS A 35 -4.69 6.40 -6.74
C CYS A 35 -3.72 7.39 -7.38
N GLY A 36 -2.71 6.92 -8.14
CA GLY A 36 -1.70 7.78 -8.77
C GLY A 36 -0.83 8.55 -7.77
N ARG A 37 -0.70 8.03 -6.54
CA ARG A 37 -0.05 8.72 -5.42
C ARG A 37 0.76 7.78 -4.56
N LYS A 38 1.85 8.32 -4.00
CA LYS A 38 2.74 7.57 -3.12
C LYS A 38 2.03 7.18 -1.83
N ILE A 39 2.45 6.05 -1.24
CA ILE A 39 1.92 5.54 0.02
C ILE A 39 2.07 6.53 1.19
N PHE A 40 3.11 7.37 1.12
CA PHE A 40 3.41 8.43 2.06
C PHE A 40 3.80 9.71 1.32
N ASP A 41 3.06 10.80 1.56
CA ASP A 41 3.28 12.09 0.91
C ASP A 41 3.24 13.23 1.94
N ARG A 42 4.41 13.81 2.22
CA ARG A 42 4.57 14.92 3.19
C ARG A 42 4.03 16.26 2.69
N SER A 43 3.61 16.36 1.43
CA SER A 43 3.03 17.59 0.88
C SER A 43 1.54 17.74 1.20
N LEU A 44 0.91 16.68 1.71
CA LEU A 44 -0.51 16.64 2.08
C LEU A 44 -0.71 16.92 3.58
N ASP A 45 -1.95 17.23 3.95
CA ASP A 45 -2.36 17.38 5.35
C ASP A 45 -2.17 16.07 6.14
N GLU A 46 -2.03 16.17 7.46
CA GLU A 46 -1.74 15.02 8.34
C GLU A 46 -2.74 13.86 8.17
N GLU A 47 -4.01 14.17 7.91
CA GLU A 47 -5.08 13.19 7.70
C GLU A 47 -4.92 12.38 6.41
N ASP A 48 -4.37 13.00 5.35
CA ASP A 48 -4.23 12.39 4.03
C ASP A 48 -2.79 12.00 3.69
N MET A 49 -1.82 12.33 4.55
CA MET A 49 -0.40 12.03 4.38
C MET A 49 -0.12 10.52 4.17
N TYR A 50 -0.89 9.65 4.81
CA TYR A 50 -0.82 8.19 4.64
C TYR A 50 -1.97 7.68 3.79
N LEU A 51 -1.64 7.12 2.62
CA LEU A 51 -2.65 6.61 1.69
C LEU A 51 -3.47 5.46 2.30
N LEU A 52 -2.87 4.58 3.11
CA LEU A 52 -3.60 3.48 3.77
C LEU A 52 -4.69 3.99 4.73
N SER A 53 -4.44 5.09 5.44
CA SER A 53 -5.42 5.68 6.36
C SER A 53 -6.59 6.27 5.59
N LEU A 54 -6.32 6.98 4.48
CA LEU A 54 -7.36 7.47 3.59
C LEU A 54 -8.15 6.32 2.95
N PHE A 55 -7.46 5.28 2.48
CA PHE A 55 -8.07 4.11 1.86
C PHE A 55 -9.02 3.39 2.82
N LYS A 56 -8.61 3.18 4.07
CA LYS A 56 -9.47 2.63 5.13
C LYS A 56 -10.76 3.43 5.26
N ARG A 57 -10.66 4.75 5.50
CA ARG A 57 -11.82 5.65 5.64
C ARG A 57 -12.76 5.53 4.44
N LYS A 58 -12.20 5.54 3.24
CA LYS A 58 -13.00 5.51 2.00
C LYS A 58 -13.60 4.15 1.70
N ALA A 59 -12.97 3.08 2.15
CA ALA A 59 -13.52 1.75 2.06
C ALA A 59 -14.71 1.56 3.02
N GLU A 60 -14.59 2.05 4.26
CA GLU A 60 -15.68 2.06 5.26
C GLU A 60 -16.88 2.90 4.80
N GLU A 61 -16.64 3.98 4.05
CA GLU A 61 -17.67 4.81 3.43
C GLU A 61 -18.25 4.22 2.12
N GLU A 62 -17.69 3.13 1.60
CA GLU A 62 -17.95 2.59 0.25
C GLU A 62 -17.69 3.59 -0.90
N ARG A 63 -16.77 4.52 -0.70
CA ARG A 63 -16.45 5.63 -1.61
C ARG A 63 -15.06 5.51 -2.26
N PHE A 64 -14.74 4.32 -2.77
CA PHE A 64 -13.44 4.06 -3.41
C PHE A 64 -13.08 5.02 -4.54
N LEU A 65 -14.08 5.44 -5.34
CA LEU A 65 -13.85 6.28 -6.51
C LEU A 65 -13.35 7.69 -6.17
N ASP A 66 -13.57 8.17 -4.94
CA ASP A 66 -13.15 9.50 -4.51
C ASP A 66 -11.63 9.71 -4.51
N ILE A 67 -10.87 8.63 -4.39
CA ILE A 67 -9.41 8.64 -4.22
C ILE A 67 -8.66 8.11 -5.44
N VAL A 68 -9.40 7.74 -6.50
CA VAL A 68 -8.84 7.30 -7.78
C VAL A 68 -8.14 8.46 -8.46
N ASP A 69 -7.05 8.17 -9.15
CA ASP A 69 -6.27 9.16 -9.90
C ASP A 69 -7.15 9.92 -10.90
N LYS A 70 -7.31 11.22 -10.67
CA LYS A 70 -8.10 12.13 -11.52
C LYS A 70 -7.40 12.49 -12.81
N SER A 71 -6.10 12.22 -12.93
CA SER A 71 -5.31 12.50 -14.12
C SER A 71 -5.30 11.34 -15.13
N SER A 72 -5.86 10.18 -14.77
CA SER A 72 -5.94 9.00 -15.62
C SER A 72 -7.35 8.80 -16.16
N ASP A 73 -7.56 9.15 -17.43
CA ASP A 73 -8.86 8.99 -18.11
C ASP A 73 -9.34 7.53 -18.08
N ASP A 74 -8.43 6.57 -18.27
CA ASP A 74 -8.75 5.13 -18.21
C ASP A 74 -9.30 4.72 -16.84
N MET A 75 -8.74 5.26 -15.76
CA MET A 75 -9.18 4.96 -14.39
C MET A 75 -10.54 5.62 -14.09
N GLN A 76 -10.81 6.80 -14.67
CA GLN A 76 -12.10 7.48 -14.53
C GLN A 76 -13.22 6.81 -15.32
N LEU A 77 -12.93 6.28 -16.51
CA LEU A 77 -13.92 5.63 -17.37
C LEU A 77 -14.26 4.20 -16.93
N ASN A 78 -13.34 3.51 -16.25
CA ASN A 78 -13.49 2.10 -15.86
C ASN A 78 -13.80 1.90 -14.37
N GLY A 79 -14.64 2.76 -13.78
CA GLY A 79 -14.99 2.74 -12.36
C GLY A 79 -15.29 1.35 -11.75
N PRO A 80 -16.11 0.48 -12.38
CA PRO A 80 -16.37 -0.86 -11.85
C PRO A 80 -15.13 -1.74 -11.73
N HIS A 81 -14.22 -1.70 -12.71
CA HIS A 81 -12.96 -2.45 -12.66
C HIS A 81 -12.03 -1.87 -11.59
N VAL A 82 -12.01 -0.55 -11.44
CA VAL A 82 -11.23 0.13 -10.40
C VAL A 82 -11.70 -0.25 -9.01
N VAL A 83 -13.02 -0.26 -8.76
CA VAL A 83 -13.59 -0.73 -7.49
C VAL A 83 -13.21 -2.18 -7.22
N LYS A 84 -13.22 -3.04 -8.25
CA LYS A 84 -12.76 -4.42 -8.11
C LYS A 84 -11.28 -4.50 -7.72
N MET A 85 -10.40 -3.72 -8.37
CA MET A 85 -8.98 -3.63 -8.02
C MET A 85 -8.77 -3.14 -6.58
N MET A 86 -9.55 -2.16 -6.13
CA MET A 86 -9.52 -1.66 -4.74
C MET A 86 -9.91 -2.75 -3.74
N ARG A 87 -10.96 -3.55 -4.04
CA ARG A 87 -11.33 -4.71 -3.20
C ARG A 87 -10.24 -5.77 -3.17
N ILE A 88 -9.59 -6.05 -4.30
CA ILE A 88 -8.44 -6.97 -4.35
C ILE A 88 -7.28 -6.44 -3.50
N ALA A 89 -6.99 -5.13 -3.54
CA ALA A 89 -5.99 -4.50 -2.69
C ALA A 89 -6.33 -4.67 -1.21
N ALA A 90 -7.58 -4.40 -0.80
CA ALA A 90 -8.05 -4.60 0.57
C ALA A 90 -7.91 -6.07 1.03
N TRP A 91 -8.13 -7.03 0.14
CA TRP A 91 -7.96 -8.45 0.43
C TRP A 91 -6.48 -8.84 0.60
N CYS A 92 -5.58 -8.23 -0.16
CA CYS A 92 -4.14 -8.40 -0.01
C CYS A 92 -3.59 -7.75 1.28
N LEU A 93 -4.24 -6.68 1.76
CA LEU A 93 -3.78 -5.87 2.90
C LEU A 93 -4.31 -6.36 4.25
N GLN A 94 -5.01 -7.50 4.31
CA GLN A 94 -5.51 -8.05 5.57
C GLN A 94 -4.40 -8.17 6.62
N ARG A 95 -4.65 -7.73 7.86
CA ARG A 95 -3.67 -7.81 8.95
C ARG A 95 -3.28 -9.27 9.24
N ASP A 96 -4.28 -10.15 9.31
CA ASP A 96 -4.05 -11.58 9.44
C ASP A 96 -3.57 -12.17 8.10
N TYR A 97 -2.31 -12.60 8.06
CA TYR A 97 -1.69 -13.16 6.85
C TYR A 97 -2.39 -14.44 6.36
N MET A 98 -3.13 -15.14 7.23
CA MET A 98 -3.93 -16.31 6.83
C MET A 98 -5.16 -15.92 6.00
N LYS A 99 -5.71 -14.72 6.23
CA LYS A 99 -6.86 -14.19 5.46
C LYS A 99 -6.46 -13.61 4.10
N ARG A 100 -5.18 -13.30 3.89
CA ARG A 100 -4.69 -12.84 2.59
C ARG A 100 -4.83 -13.96 1.54
N PRO A 101 -5.16 -13.63 0.28
CA PRO A 101 -5.18 -14.61 -0.80
C PRO A 101 -3.76 -15.13 -1.12
N SER A 102 -3.67 -16.22 -1.88
CA SER A 102 -2.41 -16.56 -2.58
C SER A 102 -2.23 -15.65 -3.80
N MET A 103 -1.00 -15.47 -4.30
CA MET A 103 -0.80 -14.69 -5.53
C MET A 103 -1.54 -15.27 -6.74
N SER A 104 -1.72 -16.60 -6.81
CA SER A 104 -2.52 -17.22 -7.87
C SER A 104 -3.99 -16.82 -7.81
N MET A 105 -4.54 -16.65 -6.60
CA MET A 105 -5.89 -16.16 -6.37
C MET A 105 -6.01 -14.69 -6.76
N VAL A 106 -5.03 -13.86 -6.40
CA VAL A 106 -4.99 -12.44 -6.79
C VAL A 106 -5.06 -12.29 -8.32
N ILE A 107 -4.27 -13.06 -9.07
CA ILE A 107 -4.28 -13.02 -10.55
C ILE A 107 -5.65 -13.43 -11.10
N LYS A 108 -6.22 -14.55 -10.63
CA LYS A 108 -7.56 -15.00 -11.05
C LYS A 108 -8.64 -13.97 -10.77
N ALA A 109 -8.54 -13.25 -9.65
CA ALA A 109 -9.47 -12.18 -9.32
C ALA A 109 -9.31 -10.99 -10.28
N LEU A 110 -8.08 -10.59 -10.61
CA LEU A 110 -7.79 -9.54 -11.58
C LEU A 110 -8.27 -9.90 -13.00
N GLU A 111 -8.14 -11.17 -13.40
CA GLU A 111 -8.63 -11.69 -14.69
C GLU A 111 -10.16 -11.83 -14.73
N GLY A 112 -10.86 -11.64 -13.61
CA GLY A 112 -12.31 -11.79 -13.53
C GLY A 112 -12.80 -13.24 -13.45
N ILE A 113 -11.90 -14.20 -13.23
CA ILE A 113 -12.22 -15.64 -13.13
C ILE A 113 -12.70 -16.00 -11.72
N MET A 114 -12.43 -15.14 -10.74
CA MET A 114 -12.80 -15.35 -9.34
C MET A 114 -13.31 -14.04 -8.72
N GLU A 115 -14.25 -14.18 -7.79
CA GLU A 115 -14.75 -13.08 -6.99
C GLU A 115 -13.89 -12.83 -5.73
N VAL A 116 -13.89 -11.59 -5.27
CA VAL A 116 -13.18 -11.18 -4.05
C VAL A 116 -14.02 -11.59 -2.84
N GLN A 117 -13.37 -11.96 -1.74
CA GLN A 117 -14.06 -12.17 -0.47
C GLN A 117 -14.79 -10.88 -0.03
N GLU A 118 -16.04 -10.98 0.39
CA GLU A 118 -16.88 -9.82 0.74
C GLU A 118 -16.63 -9.30 2.16
N ASP A 119 -16.32 -10.21 3.10
CA ASP A 119 -16.06 -9.90 4.51
C ASP A 119 -14.60 -9.48 4.75
N LEU A 120 -14.19 -8.35 4.16
CA LEU A 120 -12.85 -7.78 4.35
C LEU A 120 -12.78 -6.90 5.59
N ASP A 121 -11.73 -7.08 6.38
CA ASP A 121 -11.38 -6.14 7.45
C ASP A 121 -10.56 -4.98 6.86
N TYR A 122 -11.08 -3.76 6.95
CA TYR A 122 -10.40 -2.55 6.46
C TYR A 122 -9.42 -1.96 7.47
N ASP A 123 -9.18 -2.62 8.61
CA ASP A 123 -8.15 -2.22 9.54
C ASP A 123 -6.73 -2.59 9.06
N PHE A 124 -6.24 -1.79 8.11
CA PHE A 124 -4.88 -1.88 7.58
C PHE A 124 -3.82 -1.30 8.50
N SER A 125 -4.23 -0.81 9.69
CA SER A 125 -3.32 -0.06 10.54
C SER A 125 -2.18 -0.95 11.07
N ALA A 126 -0.97 -0.43 10.96
CA ALA A 126 0.16 -0.83 11.80
C ALA A 126 0.27 0.09 13.04
N GLN A 127 -0.83 0.71 13.49
CA GLN A 127 -0.83 1.66 14.60
C GLN A 127 -1.81 1.22 15.70
N PRO A 128 -1.40 1.28 16.98
CA PRO A 128 -2.35 1.29 18.07
C PRO A 128 -3.16 2.58 18.02
N SER A 129 -4.46 2.46 18.25
CA SER A 129 -5.39 3.57 18.43
C SER A 129 -4.91 4.56 19.51
N THR A 130 -4.75 5.83 19.10
CA THR A 130 -4.99 7.11 19.80
C THR A 130 -4.69 7.27 21.31
N SER A 131 -4.12 8.44 21.63
CA SER A 131 -3.96 9.05 22.97
C SER A 131 -2.81 8.53 23.81
N GLY A 132 -1.63 9.08 23.56
CA GLY A 132 -0.45 8.88 24.40
C GLY A 132 0.78 8.71 23.54
N VAL A 133 1.77 9.58 23.76
CA VAL A 133 3.11 9.49 23.17
C VAL A 133 3.64 8.07 23.29
N VAL A 134 3.66 7.32 22.20
CA VAL A 134 4.48 6.13 22.07
C VAL A 134 5.33 6.29 20.81
N ARG A 135 6.56 6.72 21.04
CA ARG A 135 7.66 6.61 20.09
C ARG A 135 7.81 5.14 19.71
N PHE A 136 7.87 4.85 18.41
CA PHE A 136 8.70 3.77 17.90
C PHE A 136 9.69 4.31 16.88
N CYS A 137 10.96 4.20 17.28
CA CYS A 137 12.21 4.50 16.60
C CYS A 137 12.22 5.67 15.61
N GLN A 138 12.45 6.84 16.19
CA GLN A 138 13.40 7.82 15.65
C GLN A 138 14.71 7.07 15.30
N MET A 139 14.85 6.61 14.06
CA MET A 139 16.16 6.60 13.44
C MET A 139 16.31 7.98 12.80
N ASP A 140 17.05 8.85 13.48
CA ASP A 140 17.58 10.09 12.93
C ASP A 140 18.41 9.78 11.69
N VAL A 141 17.77 9.67 10.53
CA VAL A 141 18.47 9.85 9.26
C VAL A 141 18.39 11.34 8.96
N LYS A 142 19.41 12.08 9.42
CA LYS A 142 19.68 13.43 8.91
C LYS A 142 19.80 13.33 7.39
N PHE A 143 18.78 13.76 6.67
CA PHE A 143 18.84 13.96 5.23
C PHE A 143 19.65 15.23 4.99
N SER A 144 20.98 15.08 4.98
CA SER A 144 21.87 16.15 4.52
C SER A 144 21.66 16.36 3.02
N ALA A 145 21.61 17.63 2.64
CA ALA A 145 21.25 18.14 1.32
C ALA A 145 21.87 17.36 0.14
N THR A 146 21.03 17.18 -0.87
CA THR A 146 21.39 16.80 -2.25
C THR A 146 22.62 17.55 -2.73
N THR A 147 23.69 16.81 -3.05
CA THR A 147 24.62 17.21 -4.10
C THR A 147 24.42 16.23 -5.25
N ALA A 148 23.94 16.73 -6.39
CA ALA A 148 23.78 15.92 -7.59
C ALA A 148 25.16 15.43 -8.04
N LEU A 149 25.37 14.10 -8.05
CA LEU A 149 26.56 13.49 -8.64
C LEU A 149 26.24 13.02 -10.05
N LEU A 150 27.12 13.41 -10.99
CA LEU A 150 26.98 13.22 -12.43
C LEU A 150 26.97 11.72 -12.84
N PRO A 151 26.36 11.38 -14.00
CA PRO A 151 26.25 10.00 -14.51
C PRO A 151 27.57 9.27 -14.82
N SER A 152 28.71 9.92 -14.66
CA SER A 152 30.03 9.39 -15.03
C SER A 152 30.61 8.36 -14.05
N VAL A 153 29.94 8.05 -12.93
CA VAL A 153 30.49 7.16 -11.87
C VAL A 153 30.04 5.69 -12.00
N LEU A 154 29.13 5.34 -12.93
CA LEU A 154 28.62 3.97 -13.08
C LEU A 154 29.40 3.06 -14.05
N SER A 155 30.47 3.53 -14.67
CA SER A 155 31.31 2.66 -15.51
C SER A 155 32.49 2.10 -14.71
N GLY A 156 32.23 1.04 -13.92
CA GLY A 156 33.29 0.17 -13.40
C GLY A 156 33.97 -0.65 -14.53
N PRO A 157 35.18 -1.20 -14.31
CA PRO A 157 36.00 -1.77 -15.36
C PRO A 157 35.42 -3.09 -15.89
N ARG A 158 35.53 -3.28 -17.20
CA ARG A 158 35.29 -4.56 -17.89
C ARG A 158 36.42 -5.54 -17.62
#